data_AF-A0A760CWZ2-F1
#
_entry.id   AF-A0A760CWZ2-F1
#
_cell.length_a   1.000
_cell.length_b   1.000
_cell.length_c   1.000
_cell.angle_alpha   90.00
_cell.angle_beta   90.00
_cell.angle_gamma   90.00
#
_symmetry.space_group_name_H-M   'P 1'
#
loop_
_entity.id
_entity.type
_entity.pdbx_description
1 polymer ?
#
loop_
_entity_poly.entity_id
_entity_poly.type
_entity_poly.pdbx_seq_one_letter_code
_entity_poly.pdbx_strand_id
1 'polypeptide(L)'
;MNKIRAAVVGAGIYGKHHMNAYRHNPDTVLVAICDTDTERCDDLAMAYGIQGYTRLDRLLQQEAIDIVSVATPDPYHTESILTALRHGQHVLAEKPLATSVRECELIVEMAQQR
;
A
#
# COMPACT_ATOMS: atom_id res chain seq x y z
N MET A 1 5.94 14.35 17.55
CA MET A 1 5.80 12.93 17.15
C MET A 1 6.46 12.77 15.78
N ASN A 2 7.04 11.61 15.48
CA ASN A 2 7.58 11.36 14.13
C ASN A 2 6.42 11.17 13.15
N LYS A 3 6.56 11.68 11.92
CA LYS A 3 5.57 11.49 10.86
C LYS A 3 5.51 10.02 10.45
N ILE A 4 4.32 9.53 10.14
CA ILE A 4 4.09 8.16 9.64
C ILE A 4 4.49 8.09 8.16
N ARG A 5 5.35 7.13 7.82
CA ARG A 5 5.83 6.89 6.46
C ARG A 5 4.89 5.92 5.76
N ALA A 6 4.16 6.42 4.76
CA ALA A 6 3.15 5.68 4.04
C ALA A 6 3.63 5.31 2.63
N ALA A 7 3.30 4.09 2.20
CA ALA A 7 3.38 3.68 0.80
C ALA A 7 1.99 3.29 0.29
N VAL A 8 1.73 3.50 -1.01
CA VAL A 8 0.47 3.12 -1.65
C VAL A 8 0.71 2.00 -2.67
N VAL A 9 -0.11 0.95 -2.62
CA VAL A 9 -0.07 -0.18 -3.56
C VAL A 9 -1.33 -0.14 -4.40
N GLY A 10 -1.17 0.04 -5.71
CA GLY A 10 -2.24 0.34 -6.66
C GLY A 10 -2.21 1.80 -7.07
N ALA A 11 -1.98 2.05 -8.36
CA ALA A 11 -1.92 3.35 -9.03
C ALA A 11 -3.22 3.69 -9.78
N GLY A 12 -4.31 2.99 -9.45
CA GLY A 12 -5.65 3.25 -9.97
C GLY A 12 -6.30 4.50 -9.35
N ILE A 13 -7.63 4.64 -9.53
CA ILE A 13 -8.39 5.80 -9.07
C ILE A 13 -8.25 6.02 -7.55
N TYR A 14 -8.54 4.99 -6.75
CA TYR A 14 -8.46 5.08 -5.29
C TYR A 14 -7.01 5.18 -4.79
N GLY A 15 -6.07 4.53 -5.47
CA GLY A 15 -4.63 4.74 -5.24
C GLY A 15 -4.23 6.22 -5.29
N LYS A 16 -4.64 6.93 -6.34
CA LYS A 16 -4.40 8.39 -6.47
C LYS A 16 -5.06 9.19 -5.34
N HIS A 17 -6.28 8.82 -4.94
CA HIS A 17 -6.94 9.48 -3.80
C HIS A 17 -6.17 9.28 -2.49
N HIS A 18 -5.66 8.08 -2.23
CA HIS A 18 -4.87 7.77 -1.05
C HIS A 18 -3.54 8.54 -1.07
N MET A 19 -2.84 8.55 -2.19
CA MET A 19 -1.61 9.36 -2.36
C MET A 19 -1.87 10.84 -2.09
N ASN A 20 -2.96 11.38 -2.62
CA ASN A 20 -3.35 12.78 -2.38
C ASN A 20 -3.64 13.05 -0.90
N ALA A 21 -4.32 12.14 -0.21
CA ALA A 21 -4.61 12.26 1.22
C ALA A 21 -3.32 12.25 2.06
N TYR A 22 -2.40 11.31 1.81
CA TYR A 22 -1.10 11.26 2.50
C TYR A 22 -0.22 12.48 2.20
N ARG A 23 -0.26 13.00 0.97
CA ARG A 23 0.51 14.21 0.60
C ARG A 23 0.06 15.45 1.38
N HIS A 24 -1.23 15.57 1.68
CA HIS A 24 -1.82 16.73 2.34
C HIS A 24 -1.95 16.58 3.86
N ASN A 25 -1.71 15.39 4.41
CA ASN A 25 -1.75 15.18 5.85
C ASN A 25 -0.39 15.58 6.49
N PRO A 26 -0.36 16.55 7.42
CA PRO A 26 0.88 17.02 8.04
C PRO A 26 1.61 15.97 8.86
N ASP A 27 0.90 14.94 9.33
CA ASP A 27 1.43 13.86 10.19
C ASP A 27 1.97 12.66 9.40
N THR A 28 1.96 12.74 8.06
CA THR A 28 2.44 11.66 7.19
C THR A 28 3.49 12.12 6.19
N VAL A 29 4.25 11.17 5.67
CA VAL A 29 5.13 11.33 4.50
C VAL A 29 4.81 10.20 3.53
N LEU A 30 4.40 10.55 2.31
CA LEU A 30 4.24 9.59 1.22
C LEU A 30 5.64 9.25 0.68
N VAL A 31 6.07 8.00 0.84
CA VAL A 31 7.43 7.53 0.53
C VAL A 31 7.51 6.94 -0.87
N ALA A 32 6.55 6.08 -1.22
CA ALA A 32 6.61 5.32 -2.46
C ALA A 32 5.21 4.90 -2.95
N ILE A 33 5.14 4.58 -4.24
CA ILE A 33 4.00 3.91 -4.87
C ILE A 33 4.45 2.58 -5.48
N CYS A 34 3.56 1.58 -5.45
CA CYS A 34 3.77 0.31 -6.14
C CYS A 34 2.59 -0.05 -7.05
N ASP A 35 2.86 -0.41 -8.31
CA ASP A 35 1.86 -0.97 -9.22
C ASP A 35 2.55 -1.88 -10.25
N THR A 36 1.88 -2.94 -10.70
CA THR A 36 2.44 -3.84 -11.72
C THR A 36 2.47 -3.21 -13.11
N ASP A 37 1.62 -2.22 -13.38
CA ASP A 37 1.65 -1.37 -14.55
C ASP A 37 2.77 -0.32 -14.38
N THR A 38 3.88 -0.54 -15.08
CA THR A 38 5.09 0.29 -14.95
C THR A 38 4.86 1.73 -15.40
N GLU A 39 4.16 1.92 -16.52
CA GLU A 39 3.89 3.27 -17.07
C GLU A 39 3.04 4.07 -16.08
N ARG A 40 1.95 3.49 -15.58
CA ARG A 40 1.09 4.15 -14.60
C ARG A 40 1.81 4.41 -13.27
N CYS A 41 2.67 3.50 -12.84
CA CYS A 41 3.45 3.64 -11.61
C CYS A 41 4.45 4.81 -11.72
N ASP A 42 5.23 4.84 -12.80
CA ASP A 42 6.29 5.82 -13.03
C ASP A 42 5.70 7.22 -13.22
N ASP A 43 4.60 7.35 -13.96
CA ASP A 43 3.90 8.64 -14.15
C ASP A 43 3.45 9.25 -12.82
N LEU A 44 2.86 8.45 -11.94
CA LEU A 44 2.44 8.93 -10.62
C LEU A 44 3.61 9.16 -9.66
N ALA A 45 4.61 8.30 -9.69
CA ALA A 45 5.82 8.49 -8.89
C ALA A 45 6.49 9.83 -9.23
N MET A 46 6.63 10.12 -10.52
CA MET A 46 7.15 11.39 -11.02
C MET A 46 6.27 12.58 -10.62
N ALA A 47 4.94 12.48 -10.78
CA ALA A 47 4.02 13.56 -10.44
C ALA A 47 4.03 13.94 -8.94
N TYR A 48 4.31 12.97 -8.06
CA TYR A 48 4.38 13.18 -6.61
C TYR A 48 5.81 13.42 -6.09
N GLY A 49 6.83 13.24 -6.94
CA GLY A 49 8.25 13.34 -6.58
C GLY A 49 8.67 12.27 -5.57
N ILE A 50 8.21 11.03 -5.77
CA ILE A 50 8.48 9.86 -4.93
C ILE A 50 9.03 8.70 -5.78
N GLN A 51 9.44 7.60 -5.14
CA GLN A 51 9.92 6.42 -5.85
C GLN A 51 8.76 5.50 -6.29
N GLY A 52 8.84 5.01 -7.54
CA GLY A 52 7.94 3.99 -8.10
C GLY A 52 8.53 2.59 -7.98
N TYR A 53 7.66 1.60 -7.79
CA TYR A 53 8.01 0.18 -7.66
C TYR A 53 7.02 -0.72 -8.41
N THR A 54 7.53 -1.79 -9.02
CA THR A 54 6.66 -2.78 -9.67
C THR A 54 6.46 -4.06 -8.85
N ARG A 55 7.10 -4.13 -7.68
CA ARG A 55 7.05 -5.29 -6.78
C ARG A 55 6.98 -4.83 -5.32
N LEU A 56 5.91 -5.24 -4.63
CA LEU A 56 5.67 -4.88 -3.23
C LEU A 56 6.80 -5.33 -2.30
N ASP A 57 7.31 -6.56 -2.46
CA ASP A 57 8.45 -7.03 -1.64
C ASP A 57 9.70 -6.16 -1.79
N ARG A 58 9.97 -5.65 -3.01
CA ARG A 58 11.15 -4.80 -3.25
C ARG A 58 10.99 -3.43 -2.61
N LEU A 59 9.80 -2.86 -2.72
CA LEU A 59 9.42 -1.64 -2.01
C LEU A 59 9.63 -1.81 -0.51
N LEU A 60 9.12 -2.89 0.09
CA LEU A 60 9.19 -3.14 1.54
C LEU A 60 10.61 -3.44 2.05
N GLN A 61 11.50 -3.93 1.19
CA GLN A 61 12.91 -4.18 1.52
C GLN A 61 13.78 -2.94 1.41
N GLN A 62 13.43 -1.99 0.54
CA GLN A 62 14.28 -0.86 0.21
C GLN A 62 13.85 0.43 0.90
N GLU A 63 12.56 0.56 1.19
CA GLU A 63 11.99 1.76 1.78
C GLU A 63 11.67 1.55 3.25
N ALA A 64 11.88 2.62 4.02
CA ALA A 64 11.56 2.62 5.43
C ALA A 64 10.10 3.08 5.60
N ILE A 65 9.19 2.11 5.71
CA ILE A 65 7.73 2.29 5.74
C ILE A 65 7.20 1.92 7.12
N ASP A 66 6.12 2.59 7.52
CA ASP A 66 5.35 2.28 8.74
C ASP A 66 3.96 1.70 8.38
N ILE A 67 3.34 2.20 7.30
CA ILE A 67 2.02 1.76 6.83
C ILE A 67 1.98 1.59 5.31
N VAL A 68 1.32 0.51 4.88
CA VAL A 68 1.00 0.25 3.48
C VAL A 68 -0.49 0.47 3.27
N SER A 69 -0.84 1.30 2.29
CA SER A 69 -2.21 1.48 1.86
C SER A 69 -2.48 0.68 0.58
N VAL A 70 -3.34 -0.33 0.68
CA VAL A 70 -3.66 -1.25 -0.42
C VAL A 70 -4.92 -0.78 -1.12
N ALA A 71 -4.78 -0.34 -2.37
CA ALA A 71 -5.83 0.13 -3.27
C ALA A 71 -5.69 -0.53 -4.66
N THR A 72 -5.37 -1.82 -4.67
CA THR A 72 -5.33 -2.68 -5.87
C THR A 72 -6.75 -3.10 -6.28
N PRO A 73 -6.96 -3.76 -7.43
CA PRO A 73 -8.27 -4.37 -7.71
C PRO A 73 -8.61 -5.48 -6.70
N ASP A 74 -9.89 -5.65 -6.38
CA ASP A 74 -10.39 -6.53 -5.30
C ASP A 74 -9.75 -7.93 -5.24
N PRO A 75 -9.53 -8.67 -6.37
CA PRO A 75 -8.91 -10.00 -6.33
C PRO A 75 -7.45 -10.02 -5.84
N TYR A 76 -6.77 -8.86 -5.84
CA TYR A 76 -5.36 -8.73 -5.48
C TYR A 76 -5.13 -8.15 -4.08
N HIS A 77 -6.21 -7.81 -3.36
CA HIS A 77 -6.13 -7.29 -2.00
C HIS A 77 -5.44 -8.29 -1.07
N THR A 78 -5.90 -9.55 -1.05
CA THR A 78 -5.43 -10.58 -0.12
C THR A 78 -3.91 -10.75 -0.17
N GLU A 79 -3.35 -10.93 -1.37
CA GLU A 79 -1.90 -11.12 -1.53
C GLU A 79 -1.11 -9.89 -1.09
N SER A 80 -1.57 -8.69 -1.46
CA SER A 80 -0.92 -7.43 -1.11
C SER A 80 -0.92 -7.18 0.40
N ILE A 81 -2.06 -7.39 1.05
CA ILE A 81 -2.25 -7.21 2.49
C ILE A 81 -1.38 -8.20 3.27
N LEU A 82 -1.46 -9.49 2.94
CA LEU A 82 -0.67 -10.52 3.63
C LEU A 82 0.84 -10.30 3.44
N THR A 83 1.27 -9.78 2.29
CA THR A 83 2.67 -9.45 2.06
C THR A 83 3.13 -8.31 2.97
N ALA A 84 2.41 -7.20 3.02
CA ALA A 84 2.70 -6.10 3.95
C ALA A 84 2.67 -6.58 5.42
N LEU A 85 1.66 -7.39 5.77
CA LEU A 85 1.55 -8.02 7.08
C LEU A 85 2.64 -9.05 7.37
N ARG A 86 3.41 -9.57 6.41
CA ARG A 86 4.60 -10.41 6.72
C ARG A 86 5.84 -9.55 6.99
N HIS A 87 5.92 -8.36 6.42
CA HIS A 87 7.08 -7.44 6.49
C HIS A 87 7.08 -6.44 7.66
N GLY A 88 6.30 -6.67 8.70
CA GLY A 88 6.23 -5.78 9.87
C GLY A 88 5.24 -4.62 9.76
N GLN A 89 4.64 -4.39 8.60
CA GLN A 89 3.91 -3.16 8.33
C GLN A 89 2.48 -3.14 8.86
N HIS A 90 2.00 -1.94 9.21
CA HIS A 90 0.57 -1.68 9.35
C HIS A 90 -0.08 -1.63 7.97
N VAL A 91 -1.38 -1.94 7.89
CA VAL A 91 -2.11 -1.98 6.61
C VAL A 91 -3.42 -1.20 6.69
N LEU A 92 -3.66 -0.36 5.69
CA LEU A 92 -4.96 0.24 5.39
C LEU A 92 -5.44 -0.30 4.04
N ALA A 93 -6.51 -1.10 4.01
CA ALA A 93 -7.04 -1.69 2.78
C ALA A 93 -8.30 -0.95 2.31
N GLU A 94 -8.42 -0.77 0.99
CA GLU A 94 -9.68 -0.37 0.36
C GLU A 94 -10.76 -1.45 0.52
N LYS A 95 -12.03 -1.04 0.39
CA LYS A 95 -13.16 -1.97 0.42
C LYS A 95 -13.38 -2.58 -0.97
N PRO A 96 -13.76 -3.87 -1.06
CA PRO A 96 -13.91 -4.86 0.02
C PRO A 96 -12.55 -5.37 0.55
N LEU A 97 -12.49 -5.91 1.77
CA LEU A 97 -11.24 -6.42 2.34
C LEU A 97 -10.61 -7.55 1.50
N ALA A 98 -11.43 -8.48 1.01
CA ALA A 98 -11.08 -9.55 0.10
C ALA A 98 -12.33 -10.03 -0.66
N THR A 99 -12.17 -10.98 -1.59
CA THR A 99 -13.28 -11.49 -2.43
C THR A 99 -14.05 -12.65 -1.81
N SER A 100 -13.60 -13.16 -0.67
CA SER A 100 -14.29 -14.22 0.07
C SER A 100 -14.13 -14.06 1.59
N VAL A 101 -15.08 -14.60 2.34
CA VAL A 101 -15.02 -14.62 3.82
C VAL A 101 -13.76 -15.33 4.32
N ARG A 102 -13.40 -16.45 3.69
CA ARG A 102 -12.19 -17.22 4.04
C ARG A 102 -10.91 -16.39 3.91
N GLU A 103 -10.80 -15.58 2.86
CA GLU A 103 -9.64 -14.69 2.69
C GLU A 103 -9.64 -13.55 3.72
N CYS A 104 -10.81 -13.00 4.05
CA CYS A 104 -10.94 -12.02 5.14
C CYS A 104 -10.48 -12.61 6.48
N GLU A 105 -10.90 -13.84 6.81
CA GLU A 105 -10.49 -14.54 8.04
C GLU A 105 -8.98 -14.72 8.11
N LEU A 106 -8.35 -15.15 6.99
CA LEU A 106 -6.90 -15.28 6.89
C LEU A 106 -6.16 -13.96 7.12
N ILE A 107 -6.67 -12.85 6.58
CA ILE A 107 -6.10 -11.52 6.80
C ILE A 107 -6.20 -11.11 8.27
N VAL A 108 -7.36 -11.33 8.90
CA VAL A 108 -7.58 -10.99 10.31
C VAL A 108 -6.67 -11.82 11.21
N GLU A 109 -6.56 -13.12 10.97
CA GLU A 109 -5.66 -14.00 11.72
C GLU A 109 -4.21 -13.51 11.64
N MET A 110 -3.72 -13.19 10.43
CA MET A 110 -2.38 -12.67 10.23
C MET A 110 -2.16 -11.32 10.95
N ALA A 111 -3.16 -10.44 10.94
CA ALA A 111 -3.06 -9.14 11.60
C ALA A 111 -3.01 -9.25 13.13
N GLN A 112 -3.62 -10.28 13.71
CA GLN A 112 -3.63 -10.53 15.16
C GLN A 112 -2.35 -11.17 15.70
N GLN A 113 -1.52 -11.75 14.83
CA GLN A 113 -0.24 -12.37 15.23
C GLN A 113 0.88 -11.35 15.52
N ARG A 114 0.57 -10.05 15.56
CA ARG A 114 1.54 -8.94 15.69
C ARG A 114 1.29 -8.09 16.92
#